data_AF-A0A2R7JXT4-F1
#
_entry.id   AF-A0A2R7JXT4-F1
#
_cell.length_a   1.000
_cell.length_b   1.000
_cell.length_c   1.000
_cell.angle_alpha   90.00
_cell.angle_beta   90.00
_cell.angle_gamma   90.00
#
_symmetry.space_group_name_H-M   'P 1'
#
loop_
_entity.id
_entity.type
_entity.pdbx_description
1 polymer ?
#
loop_
_entity_poly.entity_id
_entity_poly.type
_entity_poly.pdbx_seq_one_letter_code
_entity_poly.pdbx_strand_id
1 'polypeptide(L)'
;MALDPIALTAALSDRLRTIFTDAKAQEWASDKAADELAKAIADCVHGYVKAGRATGVVSEVRNAANAVIGTAQQTGGGTIA
;
A
#
# COMPACT_ATOMS: atom_id res chain seq x y z
N MET A 1 -10.51 -0.99 -3.41
CA MET A 1 -10.43 0.33 -2.73
C MET A 1 -9.27 1.07 -3.36
N ALA A 2 -9.52 2.20 -4.02
CA ALA A 2 -8.43 2.95 -4.67
C ALA A 2 -7.48 3.47 -3.59
N LEU A 3 -6.17 3.32 -3.80
CA LEU A 3 -5.14 3.97 -3.00
C LEU A 3 -5.37 5.48 -3.10
N ASP A 4 -5.60 6.16 -1.97
CA ASP A 4 -5.56 7.62 -1.90
C ASP A 4 -4.09 8.05 -1.69
N PRO A 5 -3.42 8.56 -2.74
CA PRO A 5 -2.02 8.95 -2.64
C PRO A 5 -1.81 10.13 -1.69
N ILE A 6 -2.82 10.97 -1.50
CA ILE A 6 -2.77 12.15 -0.63
C ILE A 6 -2.79 11.69 0.84
N ALA A 7 -3.71 10.80 1.19
CA ALA A 7 -3.77 10.22 2.53
C ALA A 7 -2.48 9.47 2.90
N LEU A 8 -1.89 8.72 1.94
CA LEU A 8 -0.65 7.99 2.18
C LEU A 8 0.56 8.93 2.34
N THR A 9 0.66 9.98 1.53
CA THR A 9 1.73 10.99 1.63
C THR A 9 1.64 11.76 2.94
N ALA A 10 0.42 12.11 3.38
CA ALA A 10 0.20 12.74 4.68
C ALA A 10 0.64 11.82 5.83
N ALA A 11 0.23 10.55 5.81
CA ALA A 11 0.60 9.57 6.83
C ALA A 11 2.12 9.33 6.93
N LEU A 12 2.81 9.24 5.79
CA LEU A 12 4.28 9.13 5.77
C LEU A 12 4.92 10.40 6.34
N SER A 13 4.46 11.58 5.91
CA SER A 13 5.00 12.86 6.37
C SER A 13 4.84 13.04 7.87
N ASP A 14 3.69 12.69 8.43
CA ASP A 14 3.44 12.73 9.87
C ASP A 14 4.33 11.73 10.63
N ARG A 15 4.47 10.51 10.10
CA ARG A 15 5.34 9.50 10.72
C ARG A 15 6.81 9.89 10.73
N LEU A 16 7.32 10.47 9.65
CA LEU A 16 8.67 11.02 9.59
C LEU A 16 8.85 12.16 10.60
N ARG A 17 7.86 13.06 10.73
CA ARG A 17 7.88 14.15 11.72
C ARG A 17 7.96 13.62 13.14
N THR A 18 7.18 12.59 13.48
CA THR A 18 7.22 11.93 14.79
C THR A 18 8.60 11.34 15.05
N ILE A 19 9.16 10.59 14.10
CA ILE A 19 10.51 10.00 14.23
C ILE A 19 11.57 11.07 14.48
N PHE A 20 11.54 12.19 13.75
CA PHE A 20 12.49 13.28 14.00
C PHE A 20 12.31 13.93 15.37
N THR A 21 11.07 14.06 15.83
CA THR A 21 10.75 14.61 17.16
C THR A 21 11.28 13.69 18.26
N ASP A 22 11.05 12.38 18.11
CA ASP A 22 11.50 11.35 19.06
C ASP A 22 13.02 11.22 19.06
N ALA A 23 13.65 11.23 17.87
CA ALA A 23 15.10 11.20 17.72
C ALA A 23 15.76 12.39 18.43
N LYS A 24 15.16 13.58 18.34
CA LYS A 24 15.62 14.76 19.06
C LYS A 24 15.41 14.63 20.57
N ALA A 25 14.21 14.21 21.00
CA ALA A 25 13.85 14.14 22.42
C ALA A 25 14.63 13.06 23.19
N GLN A 26 15.00 11.98 22.52
CA GLN A 26 15.71 10.84 23.10
C GLN A 26 17.19 10.81 22.72
N GLU A 27 17.69 11.87 22.07
CA GLU A 27 19.09 12.01 21.65
C GLU A 27 19.61 10.77 20.91
N TRP A 28 18.86 10.30 19.92
CA TRP A 28 19.25 9.13 19.15
C TRP A 28 20.58 9.37 18.43
N ALA A 29 21.44 8.36 18.44
CA ALA A 29 22.56 8.29 17.52
C ALA A 29 22.05 8.32 16.07
N SER A 30 22.84 8.91 15.16
CA SER A 30 22.48 9.08 13.75
C SER A 30 22.10 7.76 13.07
N ASP A 31 22.75 6.66 13.44
CA ASP A 31 22.49 5.34 12.89
C ASP A 31 21.07 4.84 13.24
N LYS A 32 20.66 4.98 14.51
CA LYS A 32 19.31 4.61 14.96
C LYS A 32 18.24 5.45 14.27
N ALA A 33 18.49 6.76 14.11
CA ALA A 33 17.56 7.63 13.41
C ALA A 33 17.43 7.24 11.94
N ALA A 34 18.53 6.89 11.27
CA ALA A 34 18.52 6.42 9.89
C ALA A 34 17.74 5.10 9.73
N ASP A 35 17.92 4.14 10.64
CA ASP A 35 17.23 2.86 10.62
C ASP A 35 15.71 3.01 10.76
N GLU A 36 15.25 3.83 11.71
CA GLU A 36 13.81 4.06 11.91
C GLU A 36 13.17 4.83 10.76
N LEU A 37 13.88 5.78 10.15
CA LEU A 37 13.43 6.47 8.93
C LEU A 37 13.32 5.50 7.75
N ALA A 38 14.32 4.64 7.55
CA ALA A 38 14.31 3.63 6.48
C ALA A 38 13.15 2.66 6.65
N LYS A 39 12.87 2.23 7.89
CA LYS A 39 11.74 1.37 8.22
C LYS A 39 10.39 2.03 7.92
N ALA A 40 10.21 3.30 8.26
CA ALA A 40 8.98 4.03 7.97
C ALA A 40 8.70 4.14 6.46
N ILE A 41 9.75 4.37 5.66
CA ILE A 41 9.64 4.40 4.20
C ILE A 41 9.30 3.01 3.65
N ALA A 42 9.97 1.96 4.14
CA ALA A 42 9.74 0.59 3.71
C ALA A 42 8.29 0.12 4.00
N ASP A 43 7.75 0.44 5.19
CA ASP A 43 6.36 0.15 5.55
C ASP A 43 5.36 0.82 4.60
N CYS A 44 5.62 2.09 4.25
CA CYS A 44 4.77 2.85 3.32
C CYS A 44 4.78 2.24 1.91
N VAL A 45 5.96 1.90 1.39
CA VAL A 45 6.10 1.24 0.08
C VAL A 45 5.41 -0.13 0.09
N HIS A 46 5.57 -0.91 1.15
CA HIS A 46 4.91 -2.21 1.27
C HIS A 46 3.39 -2.09 1.31
N GLY A 47 2.87 -1.07 2.00
CA GLY A 47 1.44 -0.73 2.00
C GLY A 47 0.93 -0.39 0.60
N TYR A 48 1.67 0.45 -0.14
CA TYR A 48 1.36 0.80 -1.52
C TYR A 48 1.34 -0.42 -2.44
N VAL A 49 2.38 -1.25 -2.38
CA VAL A 49 2.48 -2.47 -3.19
C VAL A 49 1.38 -3.46 -2.84
N LYS A 50 1.08 -3.69 -1.55
CA LYS A 50 -0.01 -4.60 -1.14
C LYS A 50 -1.38 -4.11 -1.58
N ALA A 51 -1.65 -2.81 -1.48
CA ALA A 51 -2.91 -2.24 -1.93
C ALA A 51 -3.01 -2.16 -3.47
N GLY A 52 -1.88 -2.03 -4.16
CA GLY A 52 -1.77 -2.08 -5.61
C GLY A 52 -1.84 -3.50 -6.21
N ARG A 53 -1.66 -4.56 -5.41
CA ARG A 53 -1.92 -5.93 -5.86
C ARG A 53 -3.42 -6.07 -6.16
N ALA A 54 -3.75 -6.63 -7.32
CA ALA A 54 -5.13 -6.93 -7.69
C ALA A 54 -5.78 -7.79 -6.58
N THR A 55 -6.74 -7.19 -5.86
CA THR A 55 -7.42 -7.81 -4.71
C THR A 55 -8.55 -8.75 -5.13
N GLY A 56 -8.87 -8.76 -6.43
CA GLY A 56 -9.75 -9.72 -7.05
C GLY A 56 -9.78 -9.52 -8.56
N VAL A 57 -10.11 -10.59 -9.28
CA VAL A 57 -10.39 -10.56 -10.71
C VAL A 57 -11.87 -10.89 -10.89
N VAL A 58 -12.59 -10.00 -11.58
CA VAL A 58 -13.96 -10.25 -12.04
C VAL A 58 -13.88 -10.55 -13.53
N SER A 59 -14.36 -11.72 -13.92
CA SER A 59 -14.43 -12.14 -15.32
C SER A 59 -15.89 -12.26 -15.73
N GLU A 60 -16.25 -11.63 -16.84
CA GLU A 60 -17.55 -11.75 -17.48
C GLU A 60 -17.40 -12.50 -18.79
N VAL A 61 -18.16 -13.57 -18.97
CA VAL A 61 -18.31 -14.23 -20.27
C VAL A 61 -19.53 -13.64 -20.95
N ARG A 62 -19.34 -13.12 -22.17
CA ARG A 62 -20.40 -12.50 -22.97
C ARG A 62 -20.67 -13.30 -24.24
N ASN A 63 -21.91 -13.29 -24.71
CA ASN A 63 -22.29 -13.91 -25.98
C ASN A 63 -22.00 -12.98 -27.18
N ALA A 64 -22.26 -13.47 -28.40
CA ALA A 64 -22.08 -12.69 -29.63
C ALA A 64 -22.99 -11.44 -29.72
N ALA A 65 -24.06 -11.37 -28.92
CA ALA A 65 -24.92 -10.19 -28.79
C ALA A 65 -24.47 -9.23 -27.66
N ASN A 66 -23.26 -9.44 -27.10
CA ASN A 66 -22.67 -8.68 -26.01
C ASN A 66 -23.43 -8.75 -24.67
N ALA A 67 -24.33 -9.73 -24.50
CA ALA A 67 -25.03 -9.99 -23.24
C ALA A 67 -24.18 -10.90 -22.33
N VAL A 68 -24.15 -10.60 -21.03
CA VAL A 68 -23.43 -11.39 -20.03
C VAL A 68 -24.14 -12.73 -19.84
N ILE A 69 -23.41 -13.83 -20.05
CA ILE A 69 -23.91 -15.21 -19.91
C ILE A 69 -23.26 -15.98 -18.75
N GLY A 70 -22.24 -15.39 -18.11
CA GLY A 70 -21.63 -15.94 -16.91
C GLY A 70 -20.71 -14.94 -16.23
N THR A 71 -20.64 -15.02 -14.90
CA THR A 71 -19.72 -14.21 -14.09
C THR A 71 -18.89 -15.12 -13.18
N ALA A 72 -17.61 -14.82 -13.06
CA ALA A 72 -16.72 -15.44 -12.09
C ALA A 72 -16.02 -14.34 -11.28
N GLN A 73 -16.02 -14.50 -9.96
CA GLN A 73 -15.35 -13.59 -9.04
C GLN A 73 -14.34 -14.39 -8.23
N GLN A 74 -13.06 -14.07 -8.40
CA GLN A 74 -12.01 -14.57 -7.51
C GLN A 74 -11.69 -13.49 -6.48
N THR A 75 -12.06 -13.76 -5.24
CA THR A 75 -11.71 -12.93 -4.07
C THR A 75 -10.56 -13.59 -3.32
N GLY A 76 -9.43 -12.88 -3.24
CA GLY A 76 -8.20 -13.38 -2.65
C GLY A 76 -7.02 -12.93 -3.49
N GLY A 77 -6.12 -12.16 -2.89
CA GLY A 77 -4.92 -11.62 -3.54
C GLY A 77 -3.96 -12.72 -3.95
N GLY A 78 -4.24 -13.37 -5.08
CA GLY A 78 -3.27 -14.17 -5.81
C GLY A 78 -2.18 -13.24 -6.31
N THR A 79 -0.93 -13.58 -6.01
CA THR A 79 0.21 -12.92 -6.67
C THR A 79 0.06 -13.21 -8.16
N ILE A 80 -0.06 -12.18 -8.99
CA ILE A 80 0.00 -12.33 -10.44
C ILE A 80 1.45 -12.75 -10.73
N ALA A 81 1.65 -14.01 -11.09
CA ALA A 81 2.93 -14.59 -11.50
C ALA A 81 3.20 -14.32 -12.98
#